data_AF-A0A2V8UES1-F1
#
_entry.id   AF-A0A2V8UES1-F1
#
_cell.length_a   1.000
_cell.length_b   1.000
_cell.length_c   1.000
_cell.angle_alpha   90.00
_cell.angle_beta   90.00
_cell.angle_gamma   90.00
#
_symmetry.space_group_name_H-M   'P 1'
#
loop_
_entity.id
_entity.type
_entity.pdbx_description
1 polymer ?
#
loop_
_entity_poly.entity_id
_entity_poly.type
_entity_poly.pdbx_seq_one_letter_code
_entity_poly.pdbx_strand_id
1 'polypeptide(L)' 'MSGEARIGRLLYCDPRAVARVLGLDFIPLITERYDLVIRKRHLGLPAMQALLDTLSRTAFRRELEGLGGYDTGCAGERVG' A
#
# COMPACT_ATOMS: atom_id res chain seq x y z
N MET A 1 7.84 26.38 -9.85
CA MET A 1 8.40 25.01 -9.92
C MET A 1 8.04 24.26 -8.64
N SER A 2 7.02 23.41 -8.64
CA SER A 2 6.94 22.29 -7.69
C SER A 2 5.99 21.26 -8.29
N GLY A 3 6.58 20.26 -8.96
CA GLY A 3 5.84 19.18 -9.58
C GLY A 3 5.37 18.20 -8.52
N GLU A 4 4.32 18.55 -7.79
CA GLU A 4 3.67 17.61 -6.88
C GLU A 4 2.82 16.63 -7.71
N ALA A 5 3.13 15.35 -7.59
CA ALA A 5 2.12 14.30 -7.71
C ALA A 5 2.13 13.44 -6.45
N ARG A 6 0.91 13.08 -6.09
CA ARG A 6 0.39 12.37 -4.92
C ARG A 6 -0.81 11.59 -5.54
N ILE A 7 -1.19 10.33 -5.26
CA ILE A 7 -0.87 9.30 -4.27
C ILE A 7 -1.25 7.94 -4.92
N GLY A 8 -0.53 6.87 -4.60
CA GLY A 8 -1.08 5.51 -4.54
C GLY A 8 -0.78 4.94 -3.15
N ARG A 9 -1.63 4.15 -2.51
CA ARG A 9 -1.31 3.70 -1.14
C ARG A 9 -0.36 2.49 -1.16
N LEU A 10 0.72 2.52 -0.38
CA LEU A 10 1.69 1.42 -0.31
C LEU A 10 1.37 0.47 0.85
N LEU A 11 1.70 -0.80 0.63
CA LEU A 11 1.57 -1.89 1.59
C LEU A 11 2.92 -2.07 2.29
N TYR A 12 3.01 -1.64 3.55
CA TYR A 12 4.14 -1.97 4.42
C TYR A 12 3.77 -3.18 5.29
N CYS A 13 4.73 -4.05 5.58
CA CYS A 13 4.53 -5.20 6.46
C CYS A 13 4.31 -4.71 7.89
N ASP A 14 3.06 -4.74 8.37
CA ASP A 14 2.73 -4.35 9.73
C ASP A 14 3.45 -5.28 10.73
N PRO A 15 4.01 -4.75 11.84
CA PRO A 15 4.54 -5.58 12.92
C PRO A 15 3.57 -6.66 13.43
N ARG A 16 2.26 -6.50 13.24
CA ARG A 16 1.21 -7.51 13.41
C ARG A 16 1.44 -8.78 12.60
N ALA A 17 1.88 -8.68 11.34
CA ALA A 17 2.19 -9.86 10.55
C ALA A 17 3.35 -10.65 11.16
N VAL A 18 4.38 -9.95 11.62
CA VAL A 18 5.54 -10.59 12.27
C VAL A 18 5.14 -11.24 13.59
N ALA A 19 4.39 -10.53 14.45
CA ALA A 19 3.91 -11.08 15.71
C ALA A 19 3.05 -12.34 15.52
N ARG A 20 2.15 -12.35 14.53
CA ARG A 20 1.33 -13.52 14.19
C ARG A 20 2.17 -14.71 13.71
N VAL A 21 3.19 -14.49 12.89
CA VAL A 21 4.11 -15.56 12.44
C VAL A 21 4.91 -16.12 13.63
N LEU A 22 5.25 -15.27 14.59
CA LEU A 22 6.04 -15.65 15.78
C LEU A 22 5.19 -16.13 16.97
N GLY A 23 3.86 -16.14 16.85
CA GLY A 23 2.95 -16.50 17.95
C GLY A 23 3.02 -15.56 19.15
N LEU A 24 3.40 -14.29 18.92
CA LEU A 24 3.51 -13.27 19.95
C LEU A 24 2.20 -12.47 20.07
N ASP A 25 1.88 -12.08 21.30
CA ASP A 25 0.83 -11.09 21.54
C ASP A 25 1.24 -9.74 20.94
N PHE A 26 0.31 -9.12 20.23
CA PHE A 26 0.52 -7.80 19.64
C PHE A 26 -0.48 -6.80 20.18
N ILE A 27 0.03 -5.70 20.76
CA ILE A 27 -0.78 -4.58 21.23
C ILE A 27 -0.59 -3.41 20.23
N PRO A 28 -1.60 -3.07 19.42
CA PRO A 28 -1.52 -1.93 18.52
C PRO A 28 -1.44 -0.62 19.30
N LEU A 29 -0.34 0.11 19.17
CA LEU A 29 -0.17 1.44 19.77
C LEU A 29 -0.50 2.56 18.78
N ILE A 30 -0.01 2.44 17.53
CA ILE A 30 -0.23 3.42 16.47
C ILE A 30 -0.43 2.68 15.14
N THR A 31 -1.26 3.26 14.27
CA THR A 31 -1.36 2.83 12.88
C THR A 31 -0.58 3.80 12.00
N GLU A 32 0.51 3.34 11.41
CA GLU A 32 1.26 4.13 10.43
C GLU A 32 0.67 3.96 9.04
N ARG A 33 0.51 5.08 8.32
CA ARG A 33 -0.03 5.11 6.96
C ARG A 33 1.05 5.61 6.01
N TYR A 34 1.31 4.83 4.97
CA TYR A 34 2.33 5.12 3.97
C TYR A 34 1.71 5.43 2.61
N ASP A 35 2.07 6.59 2.07
CA ASP A 35 1.67 7.04 0.73
C ASP A 35 2.81 6.80 -0.28
N LEU A 36 2.51 6.14 -1.40
CA LEU A 36 3.39 6.08 -2.57
C LEU A 36 3.31 7.41 -3.32
N VAL A 37 4.43 8.13 -3.32
CA VAL A 37 4.59 9.39 -4.04
C VAL A 37 5.26 9.13 -5.38
N ILE A 38 4.55 9.42 -6.48
CA ILE A 38 5.06 9.27 -7.84
C ILE A 38 5.12 10.64 -8.48
N ARG A 39 6.23 10.99 -9.14
CA ARG A 39 6.31 12.26 -9.89
C ARG A 39 5.41 12.21 -11.14
N LYS A 40 4.71 13.30 -11.47
CA LYS A 40 3.76 13.37 -12.61
C LYS A 40 4.33 12.83 -13.91
N ARG A 41 5.58 13.21 -14.23
CA ARG A 41 6.29 12.76 -15.43
C ARG A 41 6.44 11.24 -15.56
N HIS A 42 6.38 10.50 -14.44
CA HIS A 42 6.52 9.05 -14.42
C HIS A 42 5.17 8.32 -14.47
N LEU A 43 4.04 9.03 -14.33
CA LEU A 43 2.72 8.40 -14.36
C LEU A 43 2.42 7.75 -15.72
N GLY A 44 2.92 8.31 -16.82
CA GLY A 44 2.72 7.76 -18.16
C GLY A 44 3.58 6.53 -18.47
N LEU A 45 4.54 6.16 -17.60
CA LEU A 45 5.39 5.01 -17.87
C LEU A 45 4.56 3.71 -17.80
N PRO A 46 4.70 2.79 -18.77
CA PRO A 46 3.96 1.53 -18.77
C PRO A 46 4.12 0.73 -17.46
N ALA A 47 5.34 0.71 -16.89
CA ALA A 47 5.60 0.06 -15.61
C ALA A 47 4.83 0.71 -14.45
N MET A 48 4.64 2.03 -14.48
CA MET A 48 3.88 2.74 -13.46
C MET A 48 2.39 2.48 -13.56
N GLN A 49 1.86 2.41 -14.78
CA GLN A 49 0.47 2.00 -15.02
C GLN A 49 0.23 0.57 -14.54
N ALA A 50 1.09 -0.37 -14.91
CA ALA A 50 0.99 -1.77 -14.47
C ALA A 50 1.04 -1.91 -12.94
N LEU A 51 1.87 -1.12 -12.26
CA LEU A 51 1.93 -1.08 -10.79
C LEU A 51 0.59 -0.60 -10.21
N LEU A 52 0.09 0.55 -10.66
CA LEU A 52 -1.17 1.14 -10.17
C LEU A 52 -2.37 0.23 -10.44
N ASP A 53 -2.42 -0.40 -11.61
CA ASP A 53 -3.44 -1.38 -11.96
C ASP A 53 -3.39 -2.57 -11.00
N THR A 54 -2.20 -3.11 -10.74
CA THR A 54 -2.00 -4.24 -9.81
C THR A 54 -2.47 -3.89 -8.40
N LEU A 55 -2.08 -2.73 -7.87
CA LEU A 55 -2.51 -2.25 -6.54
C LEU A 55 -4.04 -2.06 -6.43
N SER A 56 -4.70 -1.80 -7.56
CA SER A 56 -6.15 -1.57 -7.62
C SER A 56 -6.97 -2.86 -7.75
N ARG A 57 -6.34 -4.01 -8.03
CA ARG A 57 -7.04 -5.29 -8.21
C ARG A 57 -7.55 -5.85 -6.89
N THR A 58 -8.85 -6.13 -6.81
CA THR A 58 -9.48 -6.73 -5.64
C THR A 58 -8.87 -8.08 -5.25
N ALA A 59 -8.48 -8.91 -6.22
CA ALA A 59 -7.82 -10.19 -5.95
C ALA A 59 -6.49 -10.01 -5.21
N PHE A 60 -5.69 -9.03 -5.64
CA PHE A 60 -4.42 -8.70 -5.01
C PHE A 60 -4.62 -8.17 -3.57
N ARG A 61 -5.62 -7.29 -3.37
CA ARG A 61 -5.98 -6.81 -2.02
C ARG A 61 -6.39 -7.95 -1.08
N ARG A 62 -7.17 -8.92 -1.56
CA ARG A 62 -7.58 -10.09 -0.76
C ARG A 62 -6.41 -10.99 -0.38
N GLU A 63 -5.46 -11.21 -1.29
CA GLU A 63 -4.23 -11.97 -0.98
C GLU A 63 -3.44 -11.29 0.14
N LEU A 64 -3.30 -9.98 0.09
CA LEU A 64 -2.59 -9.18 1.09
C LEU A 64 -3.28 -9.18 2.46
N GLU A 65 -4.61 -9.09 2.49
CA GLU A 65 -5.40 -9.24 3.73
C GLU A 65 -5.15 -10.62 4.36
N GLY A 66 -5.07 -11.68 3.55
CA GLY A 66 -4.74 -13.04 4.01
C GLY A 66 -3.35 -13.17 4.61
N LEU A 67 -2.40 -12.33 4.17
CA LEU A 67 -1.08 -12.22 4.79
C LEU A 67 -1.09 -11.50 6.14
N GLY A 68 -2.25 -11.01 6.62
CA GLY A 68 -2.56 -10.60 8.00
C GLY A 68 -1.61 -9.60 8.66
N GLY A 69 -1.12 -8.65 7.89
CA GLY A 69 -0.42 -7.46 8.36
C GLY A 69 -0.39 -6.36 7.30
N TYR A 70 -1.42 -6.33 6.45
CA TYR A 70 -1.59 -5.30 5.44
C TYR A 70 -3.02 -4.78 5.53
N ASP A 71 -3.16 -3.47 5.73
CA ASP A 71 -4.43 -2.77 5.54
C ASP A 71 -4.52 -2.32 4.07
N THR A 72 -5.39 -2.97 3.32
CA THR A 72 -5.59 -2.81 1.88
C THR A 72 -6.78 -1.92 1.54
N GLY A 73 -7.50 -1.40 2.55
CA GLY A 73 -8.81 -0.74 2.36
C GLY A 73 -8.78 0.39 1.33
N CYS A 74 -7.62 1.01 1.14
CA CYS A 74 -7.41 2.10 0.21
C CYS A 74 -6.21 1.89 -0.75
N ALA A 75 -5.73 0.66 -0.92
CA ALA A 75 -4.62 0.34 -1.82
C ALA A 75 -4.92 0.75 -3.27
N GLY A 76 -4.03 1.49 -3.93
CA GLY A 76 -4.26 1.96 -5.31
C GLY A 76 -5.28 3.10 -5.46
N GLU A 77 -5.83 3.63 -4.36
CA GLU A 77 -6.68 4.83 -4.42
C GLU A 77 -5.87 6.05 -4.85
N ARG A 78 -6.40 6.79 -5.83
CA ARG A 78 -5.81 8.04 -6.33
C ARG A 78 -6.40 9.20 -5.54
N VAL A 79 -5.58 9.89 -4.77
CA VAL A 79 -5.99 11.10 -4.05
C VAL A 79 -5.56 12.32 -4.87
N GLY A 80 -6.53 13.18 -5.19
CA GLY A 80 -6.37 14.38 -6.03
C GLY A 80 -5.83 15.58 -5.27
#